data_AF-A0A4Y7TE84-F1
#
_entry.id   AF-A0A4Y7TE84-F1
#
_cell.length_a   1.000
_cell.length_b   1.000
_cell.length_c   1.000
_cell.angle_alpha   90.00
_cell.angle_beta   90.00
_cell.angle_gamma   90.00
#
_symmetry.space_group_name_H-M   'P 1'
#
loop_
_entity.id
_entity.type
_entity.pdbx_description
1 polymer ?
#
loop_
_entity_poly.entity_id
_entity_poly.type
_entity_poly.pdbx_seq_one_letter_code
_entity_poly.pdbx_strand_id
1 'polypeptide(L)'
;MDSTDSLLMNLPKVLAIEAAPYQPSRTDPVTTDPANRWSYSQDRLHGPRFVSNREGLVLENSPNTGGGRSVVSSKFSGERVQQWLFQRDSVTGHVALASLHDGSYLALGPTRTIVLADSPYHWSLERAGAENYHICSPGTNLSLTAPTPPGACSVNAGHQVLGAEAQTRFIILKDRSGNRQALKEGSIGRFAYPGEPVYYTYASASIIAVHNHLSTKLYGAVSGPGNNAQWSINPGAEERWVRLGDQRIHISTPISDTGEQSAQVYECRSGMKLHIQNLEKQVKWHGISFVPVDEAEYTANPGKLNSIGVRNDLDFDIFVSVFSTIQNKGADQYKIKPNATKFWSRCSPESVFVGVGSAPGSPQAYLGRPGFILHIKDWRPSEAD
;
A
#
# COMPACT_ATOMS: atom_id res chain seq x y z
N MET A 1 -48.09 -54.55 -50.02
CA MET A 1 -47.02 -54.86 -50.98
C MET A 1 -45.75 -55.00 -50.15
N ASP A 2 -45.35 -56.25 -49.95
CA ASP A 2 -44.00 -56.82 -49.90
C ASP A 2 -42.86 -56.02 -49.22
N SER A 3 -42.03 -56.60 -48.35
CA SER A 3 -42.00 -57.98 -47.80
C SER A 3 -40.96 -58.10 -46.67
N THR A 4 -41.25 -58.94 -45.66
CA THR A 4 -40.32 -59.84 -44.90
C THR A 4 -38.99 -59.27 -44.36
N ASP A 5 -38.81 -59.16 -43.04
CA ASP A 5 -38.13 -60.16 -42.14
C ASP A 5 -36.59 -60.18 -42.26
N SER A 6 -35.76 -60.38 -41.22
CA SER A 6 -35.93 -60.82 -39.81
C SER A 6 -34.83 -60.14 -38.94
N LEU A 7 -35.00 -59.80 -37.65
CA LEU A 7 -34.98 -60.70 -36.46
C LEU A 7 -33.85 -61.76 -36.54
N LEU A 8 -32.98 -62.02 -35.56
CA LEU A 8 -33.02 -62.12 -34.09
C LEU A 8 -31.64 -61.69 -33.51
N MET A 9 -31.24 -61.66 -32.22
CA MET A 9 -31.77 -61.93 -30.86
C MET A 9 -30.80 -61.19 -29.86
N ASN A 10 -30.90 -61.11 -28.52
CA ASN A 10 -31.79 -61.66 -27.48
C ASN A 10 -31.89 -60.65 -26.29
N LEU A 11 -32.27 -61.08 -25.08
CA LEU A 11 -32.52 -60.28 -23.87
C LEU A 11 -31.76 -60.87 -22.62
N PRO A 12 -32.19 -60.68 -21.35
CA PRO A 12 -31.81 -59.57 -20.45
C PRO A 12 -31.29 -60.08 -19.07
N LYS A 13 -31.14 -59.21 -18.04
CA LYS A 13 -31.57 -59.43 -16.62
C LYS A 13 -31.09 -58.37 -15.58
N VAL A 14 -32.04 -57.89 -14.74
CA VAL A 14 -31.99 -57.84 -13.23
C VAL A 14 -31.13 -56.76 -12.54
N LEU A 15 -31.50 -56.05 -11.44
CA LEU A 15 -32.70 -55.73 -10.59
C LEU A 15 -32.41 -54.29 -10.02
N ALA A 16 -33.31 -53.32 -9.76
CA ALA A 16 -34.45 -53.25 -8.81
C ALA A 16 -33.98 -53.27 -7.30
N ILE A 17 -34.47 -52.53 -6.28
CA ILE A 17 -35.81 -52.01 -5.87
C ILE A 17 -35.71 -50.89 -4.76
N GLU A 18 -36.67 -49.92 -4.69
CA GLU A 18 -37.22 -49.06 -3.56
C GLU A 18 -36.32 -48.36 -2.48
N ALA A 19 -36.81 -47.54 -1.51
CA ALA A 19 -37.75 -46.38 -1.45
C ALA A 19 -37.71 -45.73 0.00
N ALA A 20 -38.25 -44.52 0.20
CA ALA A 20 -38.25 -43.74 1.48
C ALA A 20 -39.46 -44.09 2.42
N PRO A 21 -39.78 -43.45 3.61
CA PRO A 21 -39.31 -42.18 4.23
C PRO A 21 -39.28 -42.07 5.81
N TYR A 22 -39.20 -40.82 6.35
CA TYR A 22 -39.60 -40.30 7.70
C TYR A 22 -38.52 -39.99 8.80
N GLN A 23 -38.75 -38.93 9.61
CA GLN A 23 -37.95 -38.35 10.74
C GLN A 23 -38.75 -38.48 12.09
N PRO A 24 -38.25 -38.25 13.35
CA PRO A 24 -37.14 -37.36 13.80
C PRO A 24 -36.34 -37.79 15.09
N SER A 25 -35.50 -36.87 15.63
CA SER A 25 -35.23 -36.58 17.08
C SER A 25 -33.77 -36.63 17.64
N ARG A 26 -33.32 -35.43 18.09
CA ARG A 26 -32.51 -34.97 19.26
C ARG A 26 -31.18 -35.64 19.76
N THR A 27 -30.31 -34.74 20.24
CA THR A 27 -29.12 -34.84 21.15
C THR A 27 -27.80 -35.43 20.65
N ASP A 28 -26.88 -34.52 20.27
CA ASP A 28 -25.47 -34.32 20.72
C ASP A 28 -24.50 -35.52 20.89
N PRO A 29 -23.19 -35.38 20.51
CA PRO A 29 -22.39 -34.16 20.69
C PRO A 29 -21.69 -33.60 19.44
N VAL A 30 -21.35 -32.32 19.53
CA VAL A 30 -20.40 -31.64 18.62
C VAL A 30 -19.01 -32.23 18.81
N THR A 31 -18.61 -33.13 17.91
CA THR A 31 -17.20 -33.48 17.70
C THR A 31 -16.56 -32.47 16.75
N THR A 32 -15.66 -31.63 17.30
CA THR A 32 -14.84 -30.72 16.50
C THR A 32 -13.92 -31.49 15.57
N ASP A 33 -14.12 -31.35 14.26
CA ASP A 33 -13.34 -32.01 13.22
C ASP A 33 -11.84 -31.58 13.26
N PRO A 34 -10.86 -32.52 13.30
CA PRO A 34 -9.42 -32.22 13.27
C PRO A 34 -8.89 -31.60 11.96
N ALA A 35 -9.76 -31.10 11.07
CA ALA A 35 -9.46 -30.70 9.69
C ALA A 35 -8.57 -29.45 9.50
N ASN A 36 -8.08 -28.80 10.56
CA ASN A 36 -7.08 -27.72 10.46
C ASN A 36 -5.63 -28.22 10.21
N ARG A 37 -5.44 -29.49 9.86
CA ARG A 37 -4.14 -30.02 9.40
C ARG A 37 -3.79 -29.56 7.98
N TRP A 38 -3.13 -28.41 7.92
CA TRP A 38 -2.05 -28.05 6.99
C TRP A 38 -1.79 -29.03 5.83
N SER A 39 -2.62 -28.97 4.79
CA SER A 39 -2.27 -29.46 3.46
C SER A 39 -1.93 -28.27 2.54
N TYR A 40 -1.13 -28.52 1.51
CA TYR A 40 -0.49 -27.56 0.59
C TYR A 40 0.81 -26.86 1.04
N SER A 41 1.91 -27.40 0.50
CA SER A 41 3.24 -26.79 0.29
C SER A 41 4.25 -26.79 1.47
N GLN A 42 4.54 -27.99 1.98
CA GLN A 42 5.61 -28.25 2.95
C GLN A 42 7.01 -27.75 2.49
N ASP A 43 7.30 -27.72 1.18
CA ASP A 43 8.60 -27.30 0.62
C ASP A 43 8.92 -25.78 0.71
N ARG A 44 8.00 -24.94 1.17
CA ARG A 44 8.15 -23.49 1.01
C ARG A 44 9.16 -22.84 1.96
N LEU A 45 9.45 -23.38 3.15
CA LEU A 45 10.25 -22.69 4.18
C LEU A 45 11.68 -23.20 4.41
N HIS A 46 12.24 -24.08 3.56
CA HIS A 46 13.63 -24.56 3.71
C HIS A 46 14.73 -23.58 3.26
N GLY A 47 15.83 -23.49 4.02
CA GLY A 47 17.00 -22.66 3.73
C GLY A 47 16.87 -21.20 4.20
N PRO A 48 17.85 -20.32 3.90
CA PRO A 48 17.89 -18.95 4.42
C PRO A 48 16.65 -18.12 4.09
N ARG A 49 16.17 -17.35 5.08
CA ARG A 49 15.01 -16.46 4.98
C ARG A 49 15.29 -15.08 5.55
N PHE A 50 14.64 -14.08 4.95
CA PHE A 50 14.44 -12.77 5.55
C PHE A 50 13.02 -12.71 6.11
N VAL A 51 12.86 -12.19 7.32
CA VAL A 51 11.56 -11.98 7.96
C VAL A 51 11.35 -10.48 8.03
N SER A 52 10.33 -9.96 7.34
CA SER A 52 10.08 -8.53 7.23
C SER A 52 8.68 -8.17 7.69
N ASN A 53 8.51 -7.04 8.38
CA ASN A 53 7.20 -6.46 8.65
C ASN A 53 6.58 -5.88 7.36
N ARG A 54 5.32 -5.44 7.38
CA ARG A 54 4.69 -4.91 6.15
C ARG A 54 5.28 -3.58 5.68
N GLU A 55 6.02 -2.86 6.52
CA GLU A 55 6.69 -1.59 6.16
C GLU A 55 8.12 -1.77 5.63
N GLY A 56 8.57 -3.00 5.39
CA GLY A 56 9.87 -3.31 4.77
C GLY A 56 11.07 -3.32 5.71
N LEU A 57 10.83 -3.24 7.03
CA LEU A 57 11.86 -3.48 8.03
C LEU A 57 12.03 -4.99 8.24
N VAL A 58 13.26 -5.44 8.47
CA VAL A 58 13.60 -6.86 8.67
C VAL A 58 14.04 -7.15 10.10
N LEU A 59 13.85 -8.39 10.55
CA LEU A 59 14.39 -8.87 11.82
C LEU A 59 15.90 -9.06 11.70
N GLU A 60 16.65 -8.41 12.59
CA GLU A 60 18.11 -8.44 12.66
C GLU A 60 18.58 -8.88 14.05
N ASN A 61 19.50 -9.85 14.08
CA ASN A 61 20.31 -10.18 15.24
C ASN A 61 21.25 -8.99 15.52
N SER A 62 20.99 -8.26 16.60
CA SER A 62 21.82 -7.14 17.02
C SER A 62 22.84 -7.59 18.07
N PRO A 63 24.15 -7.55 17.78
CA PRO A 63 25.18 -7.68 18.80
C PRO A 63 25.15 -6.44 19.68
N ASN A 64 24.45 -6.55 20.81
CA ASN A 64 24.11 -5.43 21.67
C ASN A 64 25.34 -4.87 22.41
N THR A 65 25.54 -3.56 22.37
CA THR A 65 26.65 -2.81 23.02
C THR A 65 26.49 -2.66 24.54
N GLY A 66 25.79 -3.58 25.20
CA GLY A 66 25.38 -3.47 26.61
C GLY A 66 25.14 -4.79 27.36
N GLY A 67 25.64 -5.93 26.86
CA GLY A 67 25.73 -7.17 27.66
C GLY A 67 24.64 -8.24 27.48
N GLY A 68 23.72 -8.11 26.52
CA GLY A 68 22.76 -9.18 26.21
C GLY A 68 22.25 -9.12 24.76
N ARG A 69 22.36 -10.23 24.01
CA ARG A 69 21.98 -10.31 22.59
C ARG A 69 20.48 -10.08 22.39
N SER A 70 20.11 -9.24 21.41
CA SER A 70 18.73 -8.83 21.17
C SER A 70 18.37 -8.90 19.69
N VAL A 71 17.06 -8.84 19.39
CA VAL A 71 16.57 -8.74 18.01
C VAL A 71 15.90 -7.40 17.79
N VAL A 72 16.23 -6.75 16.69
CA VAL A 72 15.71 -5.44 16.30
C VAL A 72 15.00 -5.52 14.95
N SER A 73 14.07 -4.60 14.69
CA SER A 73 13.68 -4.26 13.33
C SER A 73 14.72 -3.29 12.75
N SER A 74 15.19 -3.55 11.52
CA SER A 74 16.20 -2.72 10.86
C SER A 74 15.91 -2.53 9.37
N LYS A 75 16.60 -1.60 8.72
CA LYS A 75 16.59 -1.49 7.25
C LYS A 75 17.35 -2.66 6.65
N PHE A 76 16.86 -3.17 5.52
CA PHE A 76 17.52 -4.28 4.83
C PHE A 76 18.96 -3.93 4.39
N SER A 77 19.92 -4.71 4.88
CA SER A 77 21.32 -4.75 4.43
C SER A 77 21.59 -6.01 3.59
N GLY A 78 20.89 -7.11 3.89
CA GLY A 78 21.12 -8.43 3.28
C GLY A 78 22.26 -9.22 3.92
N GLU A 79 22.82 -8.73 5.03
CA GLU A 79 23.84 -9.41 5.83
C GLU A 79 23.31 -10.65 6.55
N ARG A 80 24.22 -11.56 6.96
CA ARG A 80 23.85 -12.79 7.70
C ARG A 80 23.09 -12.54 9.00
N VAL A 81 23.30 -11.39 9.64
CA VAL A 81 22.55 -10.98 10.85
C VAL A 81 21.04 -10.79 10.60
N GLN A 82 20.63 -10.58 9.34
CA GLN A 82 19.22 -10.49 8.95
C GLN A 82 18.65 -11.83 8.44
N GLN A 83 19.42 -12.90 8.48
CA GLN A 83 19.07 -14.19 7.88
C GLN A 83 18.72 -15.25 8.93
N TRP A 84 17.60 -15.92 8.70
CA TRP A 84 17.00 -16.88 9.62
C TRP A 84 16.78 -18.23 8.92
N LEU A 85 17.02 -19.32 9.64
CA LEU A 85 16.65 -20.67 9.25
C LEU A 85 15.45 -21.12 10.07
N PHE A 86 14.40 -21.56 9.38
CA PHE A 86 13.17 -22.05 10.00
C PHE A 86 13.29 -23.56 10.22
N GLN A 87 13.42 -23.97 11.50
CA GLN A 87 13.53 -25.37 11.93
C GLN A 87 12.18 -25.82 12.51
N ARG A 88 11.49 -26.72 11.81
CA ARG A 88 10.14 -27.15 12.20
C ARG A 88 10.20 -28.31 13.20
N ASP A 89 9.42 -28.23 14.27
CA ASP A 89 9.14 -29.36 15.15
C ASP A 89 8.18 -30.33 14.45
N SER A 90 8.58 -31.59 14.35
CA SER A 90 7.80 -32.67 13.75
C SER A 90 6.59 -33.08 14.58
N VAL A 91 6.57 -32.80 15.89
CA VAL A 91 5.51 -33.18 16.84
C VAL A 91 4.46 -32.09 16.94
N THR A 92 4.85 -30.86 17.27
CA THR A 92 3.89 -29.75 17.45
C THR A 92 3.58 -28.99 16.16
N GLY A 93 4.40 -29.12 15.12
CA GLY A 93 4.27 -28.37 13.86
C GLY A 93 4.71 -26.91 13.94
N HIS A 94 5.05 -26.40 15.15
CA HIS A 94 5.66 -25.11 15.41
C HIS A 94 7.08 -25.01 14.80
N VAL A 95 7.70 -23.83 14.90
CA VAL A 95 9.00 -23.56 14.26
C VAL A 95 9.94 -22.71 15.13
N ALA A 96 11.18 -23.16 15.27
CA ALA A 96 12.25 -22.34 15.82
C ALA A 96 12.93 -21.53 14.69
N LEU A 97 13.27 -20.27 14.98
CA LEU A 97 13.97 -19.39 14.03
C LEU A 97 15.42 -19.25 14.48
N ALA A 98 16.34 -19.95 13.81
CA ALA A 98 17.77 -19.91 14.09
C ALA A 98 18.47 -18.81 13.26
N SER A 99 19.24 -17.96 13.91
CA SER A 99 20.13 -16.94 13.32
C SER A 99 21.24 -17.62 12.50
N LEU A 100 21.41 -17.23 11.24
CA LEU A 100 22.51 -17.71 10.39
C LEU A 100 23.84 -16.96 10.61
N HIS A 101 23.87 -16.02 11.55
CA HIS A 101 25.08 -15.33 12.00
C HIS A 101 25.84 -16.13 13.05
N ASP A 102 25.14 -16.62 14.09
CA ASP A 102 25.72 -17.20 15.30
C ASP A 102 25.03 -18.48 15.80
N GLY A 103 23.99 -18.97 15.11
CA GLY A 103 23.25 -20.18 15.47
C GLY A 103 22.22 -20.01 16.60
N SER A 104 22.11 -18.81 17.20
CA SER A 104 21.17 -18.55 18.30
C SER A 104 19.72 -18.49 17.83
N TYR A 105 18.77 -18.74 18.73
CA TYR A 105 17.34 -18.84 18.43
C TYR A 105 16.57 -17.60 18.88
N LEU A 106 15.66 -17.13 18.02
CA LEU A 106 14.65 -16.13 18.37
C LEU A 106 13.77 -16.65 19.51
N ALA A 107 13.78 -16.00 20.67
CA ALA A 107 13.04 -16.46 21.85
C ALA A 107 12.30 -15.33 22.56
N LEU A 108 11.24 -15.70 23.29
CA LEU A 108 10.52 -14.81 24.19
C LEU A 108 11.26 -14.69 25.52
N GLY A 109 11.72 -13.48 25.84
CA GLY A 109 12.34 -13.15 27.12
C GLY A 109 11.33 -12.98 28.26
N PRO A 110 11.77 -13.05 29.53
CA PRO A 110 10.89 -13.00 30.69
C PRO A 110 10.10 -11.70 30.84
N THR A 111 10.57 -10.60 30.23
CA THR A 111 9.95 -9.26 30.30
C THR A 111 9.14 -8.90 29.04
N ARG A 112 8.67 -9.90 28.27
CA ARG A 112 8.01 -9.72 26.95
C ARG A 112 8.88 -9.06 25.86
N THR A 113 10.18 -9.00 26.10
CA THR A 113 11.20 -8.63 25.12
C THR A 113 11.55 -9.81 24.23
N ILE A 114 12.08 -9.54 23.04
CA ILE A 114 12.64 -10.57 22.17
C ILE A 114 14.14 -10.67 22.41
N VAL A 115 14.60 -11.89 22.68
CA VAL A 115 16.00 -12.19 22.99
C VAL A 115 16.52 -13.28 22.05
N LEU A 116 17.84 -13.47 22.07
CA LEU A 116 18.50 -14.59 21.43
C LEU A 116 18.95 -15.59 22.48
N ALA A 117 18.52 -16.85 22.31
CA ALA A 117 18.78 -17.95 23.24
C ALA A 117 19.57 -19.08 22.57
N ASP A 118 20.32 -19.85 23.36
CA ASP A 118 21.09 -20.99 22.84
C ASP A 118 20.20 -22.24 22.58
N SER A 119 18.98 -22.27 23.13
CA SER A 119 18.01 -23.36 22.98
C SER A 119 16.84 -22.97 22.06
N PRO A 120 16.31 -23.90 21.25
CA PRO A 120 15.16 -23.63 20.37
C PRO A 120 13.91 -23.22 21.14
N TYR A 121 13.45 -21.98 20.93
CA TYR A 121 12.09 -21.56 21.26
C TYR A 121 11.22 -21.72 20.01
N HIS A 122 10.16 -22.53 20.11
CA HIS A 122 9.29 -22.84 19.00
C HIS A 122 8.11 -21.87 18.95
N TRP A 123 7.92 -21.18 17.83
CA TRP A 123 6.83 -20.23 17.58
C TRP A 123 5.70 -20.90 16.78
N SER A 124 4.46 -20.48 17.02
CA SER A 124 3.34 -20.71 16.09
C SER A 124 3.46 -19.76 14.90
N LEU A 125 3.24 -20.28 13.69
CA LEU A 125 3.07 -19.48 12.47
C LEU A 125 1.62 -19.54 12.03
N GLU A 126 0.91 -18.43 12.20
CA GLU A 126 -0.49 -18.32 11.83
C GLU A 126 -0.62 -17.53 10.53
N ARG A 127 -1.34 -18.07 9.55
CA ARG A 127 -1.44 -17.45 8.22
C ARG A 127 -2.44 -16.29 8.25
N ALA A 128 -1.96 -15.09 7.95
CA ALA A 128 -2.72 -13.83 7.97
C ALA A 128 -3.07 -13.30 6.57
N GLY A 129 -3.00 -14.16 5.54
CA GLY A 129 -3.29 -13.82 4.14
C GLY A 129 -2.51 -14.70 3.16
N ALA A 130 -2.46 -14.30 1.89
CA ALA A 130 -1.80 -15.08 0.84
C ALA A 130 -0.31 -15.37 1.15
N GLU A 131 0.46 -14.35 1.54
CA GLU A 131 1.90 -14.45 1.86
C GLU A 131 2.28 -13.75 3.18
N ASN A 132 1.29 -13.44 4.04
CA ASN A 132 1.48 -12.80 5.35
C ASN A 132 1.27 -13.79 6.50
N TYR A 133 2.05 -13.64 7.57
CA TYR A 133 2.06 -14.50 8.75
C TYR A 133 2.05 -13.67 10.04
N HIS A 134 1.41 -14.18 11.08
CA HIS A 134 1.68 -13.82 12.46
C HIS A 134 2.66 -14.83 13.06
N ILE A 135 3.56 -14.36 13.93
CA ILE A 135 4.54 -15.19 14.65
C ILE A 135 4.17 -15.10 16.13
N CYS A 136 3.62 -16.19 16.67
CA CYS A 136 2.91 -16.19 17.96
C CYS A 136 3.60 -17.11 18.97
N SER A 137 3.63 -16.70 20.24
CA SER A 137 4.14 -17.51 21.36
C SER A 137 3.12 -18.64 21.67
N PRO A 138 3.49 -19.93 21.63
CA PRO A 138 2.54 -21.03 21.76
C PRO A 138 1.71 -20.98 23.04
N GLY A 139 0.42 -21.32 22.93
CA GLY A 139 -0.50 -21.33 24.08
C GLY A 139 -0.77 -19.96 24.68
N THR A 140 -0.39 -18.86 24.01
CA THR A 140 -0.60 -17.49 24.47
C THR A 140 -1.11 -16.61 23.33
N ASN A 141 -1.82 -15.52 23.67
CA ASN A 141 -2.28 -14.53 22.69
C ASN A 141 -1.19 -13.48 22.37
N LEU A 142 0.09 -13.82 22.49
CA LEU A 142 1.22 -12.91 22.33
C LEU A 142 1.85 -13.05 20.94
N SER A 143 1.88 -11.97 20.16
CA SER A 143 2.46 -11.91 18.82
C SER A 143 3.74 -11.08 18.81
N LEU A 144 4.73 -11.55 18.06
CA LEU A 144 5.93 -10.79 17.70
C LEU A 144 5.54 -9.45 17.08
N THR A 145 6.24 -8.39 17.48
CA THR A 145 6.13 -7.04 16.96
C THR A 145 7.51 -6.54 16.53
N ALA A 146 7.63 -6.14 15.26
CA ALA A 146 8.79 -5.49 14.69
C ALA A 146 8.45 -4.01 14.46
N PRO A 147 8.91 -3.09 15.33
CA PRO A 147 8.43 -1.72 15.36
C PRO A 147 8.91 -0.90 14.16
N THR A 148 8.15 0.16 13.87
CA THR A 148 8.53 1.25 12.96
C THR A 148 8.36 2.56 13.74
N PRO A 149 9.38 3.43 13.86
CA PRO A 149 10.74 3.31 13.30
C PRO A 149 11.54 2.10 13.84
N PRO A 150 12.66 1.72 13.17
CA PRO A 150 13.57 0.67 13.59
C PRO A 150 13.91 0.68 15.09
N GLY A 151 13.80 -0.46 15.75
CA GLY A 151 14.00 -0.58 17.19
C GLY A 151 13.89 -2.01 17.71
N ALA A 152 14.01 -2.19 19.03
CA ALA A 152 13.94 -3.51 19.66
C ALA A 152 12.59 -4.21 19.44
N CYS A 153 12.62 -5.49 19.06
CA CYS A 153 11.41 -6.29 18.91
C CYS A 153 10.84 -6.71 20.27
N SER A 154 9.52 -6.83 20.34
CA SER A 154 8.75 -7.19 21.54
C SER A 154 7.63 -8.17 21.20
N VAL A 155 6.86 -8.61 22.20
CA VAL A 155 5.55 -9.23 21.97
C VAL A 155 4.40 -8.39 22.55
N ASN A 156 3.31 -8.30 21.79
CA ASN A 156 2.08 -7.62 22.19
C ASN A 156 0.91 -8.60 22.28
N ALA A 157 -0.06 -8.30 23.15
CA ALA A 157 -1.24 -9.12 23.35
C ALA A 157 -2.33 -8.78 22.32
N GLY A 158 -2.72 -9.76 21.50
CA GLY A 158 -3.80 -9.69 20.53
C GLY A 158 -3.43 -8.99 19.21
N HIS A 159 -3.84 -9.60 18.10
CA HIS A 159 -3.69 -9.04 16.75
C HIS A 159 -4.70 -7.92 16.43
N GLN A 160 -5.68 -7.67 17.31
CA GLN A 160 -6.82 -6.77 17.08
C GLN A 160 -6.57 -5.30 17.45
N VAL A 161 -5.36 -4.91 17.82
CA VAL A 161 -5.03 -3.49 18.05
C VAL A 161 -4.97 -2.77 16.71
N LEU A 162 -6.05 -2.05 16.38
CA LEU A 162 -6.12 -1.14 15.23
C LEU A 162 -4.90 -0.20 15.24
N GLY A 163 -4.09 -0.27 14.20
CA GLY A 163 -2.81 0.46 14.06
C GLY A 163 -1.54 -0.40 14.20
N ALA A 164 -1.60 -1.58 14.83
CA ALA A 164 -0.44 -2.46 15.01
C ALA A 164 -0.24 -3.49 13.88
N GLU A 165 -1.16 -3.58 12.92
CA GLU A 165 -1.13 -4.63 11.87
C GLU A 165 0.15 -4.64 11.03
N ALA A 166 0.71 -3.47 10.72
CA ALA A 166 1.90 -3.35 9.90
C ALA A 166 3.17 -3.88 10.59
N GLN A 167 3.21 -3.80 11.92
CA GLN A 167 4.33 -4.21 12.78
C GLN A 167 4.21 -5.66 13.29
N THR A 168 3.01 -6.25 13.22
CA THR A 168 2.70 -7.61 13.74
C THR A 168 2.42 -8.64 12.63
N ARG A 169 2.26 -8.21 11.37
CA ARG A 169 2.22 -9.10 10.20
C ARG A 169 3.58 -9.13 9.50
N PHE A 170 4.01 -10.33 9.16
CA PHE A 170 5.31 -10.62 8.57
C PHE A 170 5.20 -11.29 7.20
N ILE A 171 6.07 -10.90 6.29
CA ILE A 171 6.38 -11.64 5.06
C ILE A 171 7.68 -12.42 5.26
N ILE A 172 7.70 -13.69 4.85
CA ILE A 172 8.86 -14.59 5.00
C ILE A 172 9.44 -14.89 3.62
N LEU A 173 10.52 -14.20 3.26
CA LEU A 173 11.07 -14.21 1.90
C LEU A 173 12.28 -15.14 1.79
N LYS A 174 12.32 -15.97 0.73
CA LYS A 174 13.50 -16.76 0.36
C LYS A 174 14.68 -15.84 0.05
N ASP A 175 15.89 -16.22 0.43
CA ASP A 175 17.09 -15.54 -0.05
C ASP A 175 17.27 -15.77 -1.56
N ARG A 176 16.90 -14.74 -2.35
CA ARG A 176 16.95 -14.69 -3.82
C ARG A 176 17.18 -13.25 -4.25
N SER A 177 17.90 -13.03 -5.35
CA SER A 177 18.21 -11.70 -5.90
C SER A 177 17.00 -10.78 -5.99
N GLY A 178 15.89 -11.24 -6.60
CA GLY A 178 14.65 -10.47 -6.73
C GLY A 178 13.92 -10.17 -5.41
N ASN A 179 14.20 -10.91 -4.33
CA ASN A 179 13.68 -10.62 -2.99
C ASN A 179 14.59 -9.64 -2.24
N ARG A 180 15.92 -9.78 -2.37
CA ARG A 180 16.90 -8.82 -1.84
C ARG A 180 16.69 -7.43 -2.46
N GLN A 181 16.47 -7.36 -3.77
CA GLN A 181 16.20 -6.09 -4.45
C GLN A 181 14.91 -5.44 -3.93
N ALA A 182 13.83 -6.23 -3.82
CA ALA A 182 12.55 -5.74 -3.30
C ALA A 182 12.65 -5.20 -1.87
N LEU A 183 13.38 -5.89 -0.97
CA LEU A 183 13.63 -5.41 0.39
C LEU A 183 14.49 -4.14 0.42
N LYS A 184 15.54 -4.08 -0.42
CA LYS A 184 16.46 -2.92 -0.53
C LYS A 184 15.76 -1.64 -1.01
N GLU A 185 14.79 -1.78 -1.92
CA GLU A 185 14.05 -0.65 -2.49
C GLU A 185 12.78 -0.28 -1.69
N GLY A 186 12.28 -1.18 -0.84
CA GLY A 186 10.91 -1.11 -0.29
C GLY A 186 9.84 -1.63 -1.26
N SER A 187 10.24 -2.16 -2.43
CA SER A 187 9.37 -2.73 -3.48
C SER A 187 8.69 -4.06 -3.09
N ILE A 188 8.30 -4.22 -1.82
CA ILE A 188 7.70 -5.42 -1.24
C ILE A 188 6.18 -5.54 -1.43
N GLY A 189 5.53 -4.59 -2.11
CA GLY A 189 4.06 -4.52 -2.26
C GLY A 189 3.44 -5.82 -2.74
N ARG A 190 4.03 -6.48 -3.75
CA ARG A 190 3.59 -7.80 -4.25
C ARG A 190 3.54 -8.93 -3.19
N PHE A 191 4.20 -8.75 -2.05
CA PHE A 191 4.22 -9.70 -0.93
C PHE A 191 3.36 -9.21 0.24
N ALA A 192 3.56 -7.96 0.67
CA ALA A 192 2.91 -7.39 1.86
C ALA A 192 1.51 -6.82 1.59
N TYR A 193 1.24 -6.38 0.35
CA TYR A 193 0.03 -5.67 -0.08
C TYR A 193 -0.46 -6.19 -1.46
N PRO A 194 -0.65 -7.51 -1.65
CA PRO A 194 -1.02 -8.06 -2.95
C PRO A 194 -2.38 -7.53 -3.41
N GLY A 195 -2.39 -6.81 -4.54
CA GLY A 195 -3.60 -6.21 -5.11
C GLY A 195 -3.96 -4.82 -4.58
N GLU A 196 -3.17 -4.24 -3.68
CA GLU A 196 -3.36 -2.83 -3.32
C GLU A 196 -2.74 -1.91 -4.38
N PRO A 197 -3.41 -0.81 -4.78
CA PRO A 197 -2.88 0.12 -5.77
C PRO A 197 -1.73 0.95 -5.20
N VAL A 198 -1.74 1.24 -3.89
CA VAL A 198 -0.70 1.99 -3.19
C VAL A 198 -0.42 1.38 -1.81
N TYR A 199 0.81 1.55 -1.33
CA TYR A 199 1.20 1.14 0.02
C TYR A 199 2.37 1.99 0.54
N TYR A 200 2.68 1.89 1.83
CA TYR A 200 3.76 2.65 2.48
C TYR A 200 4.87 1.73 3.01
N THR A 201 6.12 2.19 2.96
CA THR A 201 7.27 1.57 3.64
C THR A 201 8.06 2.61 4.42
N TYR A 202 8.94 2.16 5.31
CA TYR A 202 9.78 3.04 6.09
C TYR A 202 10.84 3.76 5.23
N ALA A 203 10.97 5.07 5.41
CA ALA A 203 12.01 5.92 4.83
C ALA A 203 12.93 6.49 5.91
N SER A 204 13.86 7.38 5.54
CA SER A 204 14.61 8.15 6.56
C SER A 204 13.75 9.32 7.06
N ALA A 205 13.83 9.63 8.36
CA ALA A 205 13.15 10.78 8.95
C ALA A 205 13.41 12.08 8.18
N SER A 206 12.45 13.01 8.23
CA SER A 206 12.47 14.29 7.50
C SER A 206 12.41 14.18 5.96
N ILE A 207 12.16 12.98 5.41
CA ILE A 207 11.95 12.76 3.97
C ILE A 207 10.55 12.21 3.73
N ILE A 208 9.85 12.80 2.76
CA ILE A 208 8.74 12.17 2.04
C ILE A 208 9.30 11.66 0.72
N ALA A 209 9.08 10.38 0.42
CA ALA A 209 9.53 9.76 -0.83
C ALA A 209 8.35 9.10 -1.56
N VAL A 210 8.38 9.12 -2.89
CA VAL A 210 7.40 8.42 -3.74
C VAL A 210 8.13 7.58 -4.76
N HIS A 211 7.82 6.29 -4.80
CA HIS A 211 8.33 5.37 -5.81
C HIS A 211 7.22 4.99 -6.80
N ASN A 212 7.52 5.16 -8.09
CA ASN A 212 6.60 4.87 -9.19
C ASN A 212 6.90 3.49 -9.79
N HIS A 213 6.07 2.49 -9.52
CA HIS A 213 6.20 1.16 -10.14
C HIS A 213 5.53 1.05 -11.51
N LEU A 214 4.84 2.10 -11.98
CA LEU A 214 4.15 2.09 -13.27
C LEU A 214 5.15 2.23 -14.43
N SER A 215 4.75 1.75 -15.60
CA SER A 215 5.46 1.99 -16.87
C SER A 215 5.32 3.43 -17.39
N THR A 216 4.39 4.21 -16.84
CA THR A 216 4.17 5.62 -17.22
C THR A 216 4.87 6.57 -16.25
N LYS A 217 5.31 7.73 -16.76
CA LYS A 217 5.86 8.81 -15.94
C LYS A 217 4.73 9.44 -15.11
N LEU A 218 4.94 9.60 -13.82
CA LEU A 218 4.06 10.36 -12.94
C LEU A 218 4.65 11.74 -12.65
N TYR A 219 3.83 12.64 -12.12
CA TYR A 219 4.24 13.98 -11.75
C TYR A 219 3.73 14.30 -10.35
N GLY A 220 4.65 14.51 -9.41
CA GLY A 220 4.35 14.72 -7.99
C GLY A 220 4.59 16.15 -7.51
N ALA A 221 3.71 16.66 -6.66
CA ALA A 221 3.89 17.92 -5.94
C ALA A 221 3.48 17.76 -4.47
N VAL A 222 4.26 18.33 -3.55
CA VAL A 222 4.06 18.18 -2.10
C VAL A 222 3.54 19.48 -1.52
N SER A 223 2.44 19.43 -0.77
CA SER A 223 1.87 20.59 -0.07
C SER A 223 2.87 21.24 0.90
N GLY A 224 2.61 22.51 1.24
CA GLY A 224 3.23 23.19 2.36
C GLY A 224 3.75 24.59 2.04
N PRO A 225 4.31 25.29 3.04
CA PRO A 225 5.02 26.54 2.85
C PRO A 225 6.38 26.29 2.17
N GLY A 226 6.52 26.72 0.92
CA GLY A 226 7.75 26.56 0.15
C GLY A 226 7.49 26.51 -1.36
N ASN A 227 8.50 26.06 -2.11
CA ASN A 227 8.35 25.79 -3.53
C ASN A 227 7.52 24.52 -3.74
N ASN A 228 6.27 24.69 -4.18
CA ASN A 228 5.32 23.61 -4.45
C ASN A 228 5.45 23.05 -5.88
N ALA A 229 6.61 23.25 -6.52
CA ALA A 229 6.98 22.72 -7.82
C ALA A 229 6.56 21.25 -8.00
N GLN A 230 6.06 20.96 -9.19
CA GLN A 230 5.87 19.60 -9.66
C GLN A 230 7.20 18.99 -10.12
N TRP A 231 7.40 17.71 -9.81
CA TRP A 231 8.59 16.92 -10.13
C TRP A 231 8.19 15.65 -10.87
N SER A 232 8.91 15.32 -11.93
CA SER A 232 8.68 14.10 -12.72
C SER A 232 9.21 12.87 -12.01
N ILE A 233 8.32 11.92 -11.69
CA ILE A 233 8.65 10.62 -11.12
C ILE A 233 8.68 9.59 -12.25
N ASN A 234 9.87 9.29 -12.76
CA ASN A 234 10.03 8.37 -13.89
C ASN A 234 9.62 6.92 -13.53
N PRO A 235 9.27 6.09 -14.53
CA PRO A 235 9.03 4.66 -14.32
C PRO A 235 10.17 3.97 -13.57
N GLY A 236 9.85 3.20 -12.53
CA GLY A 236 10.82 2.51 -11.66
C GLY A 236 11.70 3.43 -10.81
N ALA A 237 11.44 4.74 -10.80
CA ALA A 237 12.23 5.72 -10.07
C ALA A 237 11.55 6.20 -8.78
N GLU A 238 12.35 6.87 -7.94
CA GLU A 238 11.91 7.46 -6.68
C GLU A 238 12.21 8.97 -6.67
N GLU A 239 11.21 9.77 -6.32
CA GLU A 239 11.33 11.21 -6.09
C GLU A 239 11.29 11.50 -4.59
N ARG A 240 12.00 12.55 -4.13
CA ARG A 240 12.26 12.81 -2.71
C ARG A 240 12.13 14.28 -2.36
N TRP A 241 11.38 14.56 -1.29
CA TRP A 241 11.23 15.90 -0.76
C TRP A 241 11.55 15.93 0.74
N VAL A 242 12.44 16.84 1.13
CA VAL A 242 12.72 17.11 2.54
C VAL A 242 11.54 17.87 3.14
N ARG A 243 10.95 17.36 4.22
CA ARG A 243 9.78 17.91 4.92
C ARG A 243 9.86 17.60 6.42
N LEU A 244 9.68 18.62 7.25
CA LEU A 244 9.78 18.53 8.72
C LEU A 244 8.58 17.83 9.40
N GLY A 245 7.55 17.50 8.63
CA GLY A 245 6.35 16.80 9.10
C GLY A 245 5.50 16.33 7.92
N ASP A 246 4.43 15.62 8.23
CA ASP A 246 3.54 14.99 7.26
C ASP A 246 2.93 16.02 6.30
N GLN A 247 2.75 15.63 5.03
CA GLN A 247 2.21 16.49 3.97
C GLN A 247 1.28 15.70 3.05
N ARG A 248 0.39 16.42 2.38
CA ARG A 248 -0.36 15.88 1.24
C ARG A 248 0.49 15.96 -0.01
N ILE A 249 0.46 14.91 -0.82
CA ILE A 249 1.12 14.90 -2.12
C ILE A 249 0.09 14.71 -3.23
N HIS A 250 0.18 15.54 -4.24
CA HIS A 250 -0.60 15.46 -5.47
C HIS A 250 0.22 14.66 -6.48
N ILE A 251 -0.33 13.55 -6.98
CA ILE A 251 0.29 12.75 -8.04
C ILE A 251 -0.61 12.78 -9.25
N SER A 252 -0.07 13.09 -10.43
CA SER A 252 -0.80 13.12 -11.69
C SER A 252 -0.14 12.27 -12.77
N THR A 253 -0.94 11.77 -13.71
CA THR A 253 -0.47 11.18 -14.97
C THR A 253 0.05 12.29 -15.90
N PRO A 254 0.66 11.93 -17.05
CA PRO A 254 0.76 12.86 -18.17
C PRO A 254 -0.64 13.27 -18.65
N ILE A 255 -0.71 14.38 -19.38
CA ILE A 255 -1.92 14.77 -20.13
C ILE A 255 -2.00 13.86 -21.37
N SER A 256 -3.18 13.32 -21.65
CA SER A 256 -3.45 12.50 -22.85
C SER A 256 -3.53 13.35 -24.13
N ASP A 257 -3.55 12.69 -25.29
CA ASP A 257 -3.80 13.36 -26.57
C ASP A 257 -5.20 14.01 -26.65
N THR A 258 -6.15 13.56 -25.82
CA THR A 258 -7.49 14.17 -25.64
C THR A 258 -7.49 15.37 -24.69
N GLY A 259 -6.36 15.72 -24.08
CA GLY A 259 -6.24 16.82 -23.10
C GLY A 259 -6.67 16.44 -21.69
N GLU A 260 -6.95 15.16 -21.42
CA GLU A 260 -7.40 14.65 -20.12
C GLU A 260 -6.21 14.34 -19.22
N GLN A 261 -6.36 14.56 -17.92
CA GLN A 261 -5.32 14.25 -16.95
C GLN A 261 -5.92 13.65 -15.68
N SER A 262 -5.43 12.50 -15.27
CA SER A 262 -5.77 11.90 -13.99
C SER A 262 -4.84 12.39 -12.90
N ALA A 263 -5.37 12.55 -11.68
CA ALA A 263 -4.56 12.86 -10.52
C ALA A 263 -5.24 12.34 -9.23
N GLN A 264 -4.45 12.24 -8.15
CA GLN A 264 -4.88 11.82 -6.81
C GLN A 264 -4.08 12.58 -5.74
N VAL A 265 -4.60 12.62 -4.51
CA VAL A 265 -3.86 13.08 -3.33
C VAL A 265 -3.67 11.93 -2.34
N TYR A 266 -2.45 11.82 -1.82
CA TYR A 266 -2.08 10.88 -0.77
C TYR A 266 -1.55 11.61 0.45
N GLU A 267 -1.83 11.08 1.65
CA GLU A 267 -1.26 11.58 2.90
C GLU A 267 0.09 10.91 3.16
N CYS A 268 1.18 11.65 2.87
CA CYS A 268 2.53 11.16 3.07
C CYS A 268 3.07 11.60 4.42
N ARG A 269 3.50 10.60 5.20
CA ARG A 269 4.14 10.82 6.49
C ARG A 269 5.63 11.07 6.32
N SER A 270 6.18 12.00 7.10
CA SER A 270 7.62 12.22 7.13
C SER A 270 8.32 11.00 7.73
N GLY A 271 9.33 10.46 7.04
CA GLY A 271 9.91 9.16 7.40
C GLY A 271 9.21 7.96 6.77
N MET A 272 8.26 8.16 5.84
CA MET A 272 7.66 7.09 5.05
C MET A 272 7.86 7.31 3.53
N LYS A 273 7.82 6.21 2.78
CA LYS A 273 7.83 6.16 1.32
C LYS A 273 6.50 5.63 0.82
N LEU A 274 5.80 6.40 -0.01
CA LEU A 274 4.65 5.91 -0.77
C LEU A 274 5.15 5.13 -1.98
N HIS A 275 4.52 3.99 -2.24
CA HIS A 275 4.70 3.21 -3.46
C HIS A 275 3.41 3.21 -4.26
N ILE A 276 3.51 3.50 -5.55
CA ILE A 276 2.37 3.52 -6.48
C ILE A 276 2.51 2.34 -7.42
N GLN A 277 1.72 1.29 -7.19
CA GLN A 277 1.71 0.03 -7.94
C GLN A 277 0.68 0.02 -9.05
N ASN A 278 -0.46 0.67 -8.81
CA ASN A 278 -1.53 0.83 -9.77
C ASN A 278 -2.23 2.18 -9.51
N LEU A 279 -2.89 2.69 -10.54
CA LEU A 279 -3.88 3.76 -10.39
C LEU A 279 -5.31 3.20 -10.40
N GLU A 280 -5.53 1.90 -10.56
CA GLU A 280 -6.83 1.26 -10.30
C GLU A 280 -7.35 1.62 -8.91
N LYS A 281 -8.67 1.88 -8.80
CA LYS A 281 -9.25 2.73 -7.75
C LYS A 281 -8.72 4.18 -7.81
N GLN A 282 -8.60 4.74 -9.02
CA GLN A 282 -8.79 6.18 -9.20
C GLN A 282 -10.19 6.46 -8.71
N VAL A 283 -10.29 6.95 -7.48
CA VAL A 283 -11.49 7.67 -7.08
C VAL A 283 -11.55 8.86 -8.03
N LYS A 284 -12.62 8.94 -8.85
CA LYS A 284 -13.02 10.23 -9.43
C LYS A 284 -13.23 11.14 -8.24
N TRP A 285 -12.24 11.98 -8.02
CA TRP A 285 -11.78 12.40 -6.70
C TRP A 285 -12.88 12.63 -5.65
N HIS A 286 -12.80 11.91 -4.53
CA HIS A 286 -13.51 12.28 -3.29
C HIS A 286 -12.46 12.83 -2.33
N GLY A 287 -12.66 14.07 -1.89
CA GLY A 287 -11.69 14.86 -1.11
C GLY A 287 -11.09 16.06 -1.87
N ILE A 288 -11.10 16.03 -3.21
CA ILE A 288 -10.85 17.20 -4.07
C ILE A 288 -11.76 17.13 -5.29
N SER A 289 -12.92 17.78 -5.33
CA SER A 289 -13.82 17.62 -6.49
C SER A 289 -13.13 18.11 -7.78
N PHE A 290 -12.81 17.20 -8.70
CA PHE A 290 -12.45 17.59 -10.07
C PHE A 290 -13.70 18.05 -10.77
N VAL A 291 -13.69 19.28 -11.28
CA VAL A 291 -14.83 19.86 -12.00
C VAL A 291 -14.66 19.55 -13.49
N PRO A 292 -15.58 18.77 -14.10
CA PRO A 292 -15.59 18.50 -15.54
C PRO A 292 -15.51 19.79 -16.39
N VAL A 293 -14.96 19.69 -17.60
CA VAL A 293 -14.72 20.86 -18.47
C VAL A 293 -16.03 21.52 -18.91
N ASP A 294 -17.13 20.76 -18.94
CA ASP A 294 -18.50 21.17 -19.20
C ASP A 294 -19.22 21.75 -17.96
N GLU A 295 -18.76 21.44 -16.75
CA GLU A 295 -19.22 22.05 -15.49
C GLU A 295 -18.40 23.30 -15.10
N ALA A 296 -17.18 23.44 -15.64
CA ALA A 296 -16.29 24.57 -15.39
C ALA A 296 -16.49 25.70 -16.42
N GLU A 297 -16.60 26.94 -15.96
CA GLU A 297 -16.81 28.09 -16.85
C GLU A 297 -15.49 28.70 -17.36
N TYR A 298 -15.42 28.93 -18.68
CA TYR A 298 -14.27 29.54 -19.35
C TYR A 298 -14.68 30.73 -20.22
N THR A 299 -14.03 31.88 -20.02
CA THR A 299 -14.11 33.01 -20.96
C THR A 299 -12.89 33.02 -21.87
N ALA A 300 -13.09 33.10 -23.19
CA ALA A 300 -11.99 33.23 -24.14
C ALA A 300 -11.26 34.58 -23.97
N ASN A 301 -9.92 34.55 -23.98
CA ASN A 301 -9.06 35.72 -23.90
C ASN A 301 -8.11 35.78 -25.12
N PRO A 302 -8.58 36.31 -26.26
CA PRO A 302 -7.77 36.39 -27.48
C PRO A 302 -6.53 37.28 -27.33
N GLY A 303 -6.48 38.17 -26.33
CA GLY A 303 -5.30 38.97 -26.00
C GLY A 303 -4.19 38.20 -25.28
N LYS A 304 -4.42 36.95 -24.84
CA LYS A 304 -3.45 36.12 -24.10
C LYS A 304 -3.49 34.64 -24.51
N LEU A 305 -3.39 34.36 -25.81
CA LEU A 305 -3.42 33.00 -26.37
C LEU A 305 -2.43 32.02 -25.71
N ASN A 306 -1.24 32.51 -25.32
CA ASN A 306 -0.21 31.72 -24.64
C ASN A 306 -0.25 31.89 -23.11
N SER A 307 -1.43 31.98 -22.51
CA SER A 307 -1.57 32.03 -21.05
C SER A 307 -2.85 31.38 -20.56
N ILE A 308 -2.75 30.67 -19.44
CA ILE A 308 -3.90 30.25 -18.65
C ILE A 308 -4.25 31.42 -17.72
N GLY A 309 -5.51 31.86 -17.73
CA GLY A 309 -6.06 32.77 -16.72
C GLY A 309 -6.87 32.01 -15.68
N VAL A 310 -6.81 32.44 -14.42
CA VAL A 310 -7.74 31.99 -13.37
C VAL A 310 -8.28 33.22 -12.66
N ARG A 311 -9.61 33.32 -12.64
CA ARG A 311 -10.36 34.40 -12.02
C ARG A 311 -11.08 33.87 -10.79
N ASN A 312 -10.87 34.56 -9.67
CA ASN A 312 -11.62 34.33 -8.45
C ASN A 312 -12.90 35.19 -8.53
N ASP A 313 -14.06 34.57 -8.71
CA ASP A 313 -15.36 35.24 -8.65
C ASP A 313 -16.04 35.07 -7.27
N LEU A 314 -15.38 34.36 -6.32
CA LEU A 314 -15.79 34.26 -4.92
C LEU A 314 -15.45 35.55 -4.14
N ASP A 315 -16.11 35.75 -3.01
CA ASP A 315 -16.00 36.92 -2.14
C ASP A 315 -14.84 36.86 -1.12
N PHE A 316 -14.18 35.71 -1.00
CA PHE A 316 -12.99 35.49 -0.17
C PHE A 316 -11.74 35.11 -0.99
N ASP A 317 -10.59 35.05 -0.32
CA ASP A 317 -9.30 34.72 -0.94
C ASP A 317 -9.20 33.23 -1.33
N ILE A 318 -8.76 32.92 -2.56
CA ILE A 318 -8.39 31.55 -2.98
C ILE A 318 -6.87 31.40 -3.12
N PHE A 319 -6.39 30.16 -3.01
CA PHE A 319 -5.00 29.76 -3.22
C PHE A 319 -4.90 28.81 -4.41
N VAL A 320 -4.26 29.25 -5.48
CA VAL A 320 -4.20 28.50 -6.74
C VAL A 320 -2.78 27.97 -6.98
N SER A 321 -2.69 26.67 -7.27
CA SER A 321 -1.47 26.01 -7.71
C SER A 321 -1.66 25.51 -9.14
N VAL A 322 -0.79 25.93 -10.06
CA VAL A 322 -0.84 25.52 -11.48
C VAL A 322 0.26 24.49 -11.72
N PHE A 323 -0.11 23.28 -12.15
CA PHE A 323 0.80 22.15 -12.29
C PHE A 323 1.06 21.79 -13.76
N SER A 324 2.33 21.83 -14.15
CA SER A 324 2.77 21.58 -15.53
C SER A 324 3.44 20.22 -15.69
N THR A 325 2.86 19.37 -16.55
CA THR A 325 3.53 18.15 -17.01
C THR A 325 4.64 18.41 -18.04
N ILE A 326 4.70 19.63 -18.60
CA ILE A 326 5.65 20.00 -19.65
C ILE A 326 6.83 20.81 -19.08
N GLN A 327 6.59 21.67 -18.10
CA GLN A 327 7.62 22.50 -17.45
C GLN A 327 7.98 21.98 -16.05
N ASN A 328 9.13 21.32 -15.95
CA ASN A 328 9.72 20.99 -14.65
C ASN A 328 10.09 22.28 -13.87
N LYS A 329 9.82 22.31 -12.56
CA LYS A 329 10.18 23.39 -11.60
C LYS A 329 9.45 24.74 -11.82
N GLY A 330 8.12 24.76 -11.72
CA GLY A 330 7.36 26.02 -11.79
C GLY A 330 5.91 25.95 -11.29
N ALA A 331 5.71 25.61 -10.02
CA ALA A 331 4.40 25.69 -9.37
C ALA A 331 4.52 26.40 -8.00
N ASP A 332 4.52 27.73 -8.01
CA ASP A 332 4.24 28.48 -6.78
C ASP A 332 2.74 28.38 -6.47
N GLN A 333 2.39 28.54 -5.19
CA GLN A 333 0.99 28.74 -4.79
C GLN A 333 0.69 30.25 -4.79
N TYR A 334 -0.30 30.66 -5.57
CA TYR A 334 -0.66 32.06 -5.75
C TYR A 334 -1.97 32.37 -5.02
N LYS A 335 -1.92 33.34 -4.12
CA LYS A 335 -3.12 33.91 -3.50
C LYS A 335 -3.84 34.82 -4.51
N ILE A 336 -5.09 34.53 -4.83
CA ILE A 336 -5.94 35.35 -5.70
C ILE A 336 -7.04 36.00 -4.85
N LYS A 337 -7.06 37.33 -4.87
CA LYS A 337 -8.09 38.14 -4.20
C LYS A 337 -9.45 38.02 -4.89
N PRO A 338 -10.57 38.25 -4.18
CA PRO A 338 -11.90 38.37 -4.77
C PRO A 338 -11.91 39.26 -6.00
N ASN A 339 -12.68 38.86 -7.02
CA ASN A 339 -12.82 39.53 -8.32
C ASN A 339 -11.53 39.74 -9.12
N ALA A 340 -10.38 39.20 -8.68
CA ALA A 340 -9.10 39.33 -9.36
C ALA A 340 -8.83 38.16 -10.31
N THR A 341 -8.08 38.43 -11.38
CA THR A 341 -7.58 37.41 -12.31
C THR A 341 -6.04 37.37 -12.25
N LYS A 342 -5.49 36.16 -12.13
CA LYS A 342 -4.06 35.90 -12.33
C LYS A 342 -3.85 35.13 -13.63
N PHE A 343 -2.66 35.26 -14.20
CA PHE A 343 -2.29 34.69 -15.49
C PHE A 343 -0.91 34.04 -15.39
N TRP A 344 -0.76 32.90 -16.04
CA TRP A 344 0.51 32.18 -16.17
C TRP A 344 0.79 31.93 -17.64
N SER A 345 2.00 32.28 -18.09
CA SER A 345 2.42 32.01 -19.46
C SER A 345 2.57 30.49 -19.65
N ARG A 346 1.82 29.94 -20.61
CA ARG A 346 1.62 28.50 -20.83
C ARG A 346 1.30 28.22 -22.30
N CYS A 347 1.89 27.16 -22.85
CA CYS A 347 1.74 26.76 -24.26
C CYS A 347 0.86 25.51 -24.45
N SER A 348 0.37 24.90 -23.37
CA SER A 348 -0.50 23.72 -23.38
C SER A 348 -1.59 23.83 -22.31
N PRO A 349 -2.69 23.06 -22.40
CA PRO A 349 -3.56 22.80 -21.25
C PRO A 349 -2.78 22.23 -20.06
N GLU A 350 -3.24 22.50 -18.84
CA GLU A 350 -2.61 22.08 -17.58
C GLU A 350 -3.63 21.90 -16.44
N SER A 351 -3.34 21.09 -15.44
CA SER A 351 -4.17 21.02 -14.23
C SER A 351 -3.96 22.24 -13.32
N VAL A 352 -5.06 22.89 -12.97
CA VAL A 352 -5.14 24.01 -12.04
C VAL A 352 -5.86 23.53 -10.78
N PHE A 353 -5.18 23.55 -9.64
CA PHE A 353 -5.79 23.25 -8.35
C PHE A 353 -6.11 24.55 -7.64
N VAL A 354 -7.31 24.60 -7.05
CA VAL A 354 -7.83 25.76 -6.33
C VAL A 354 -8.18 25.32 -4.92
N GLY A 355 -7.38 25.75 -3.96
CA GLY A 355 -7.73 25.76 -2.55
C GLY A 355 -8.55 26.99 -2.22
N VAL A 356 -9.59 26.83 -1.40
CA VAL A 356 -10.53 27.88 -1.03
C VAL A 356 -10.28 28.33 0.40
N GLY A 357 -9.95 29.62 0.59
CA GLY A 357 -9.89 30.24 1.92
C GLY A 357 -8.75 29.78 2.84
N SER A 358 -8.73 30.39 4.03
CA SER A 358 -7.80 30.08 5.13
C SER A 358 -8.40 29.12 6.19
N ALA A 359 -9.34 28.28 5.75
CA ALA A 359 -10.09 27.32 6.58
C ALA A 359 -10.26 26.01 5.78
N PRO A 360 -10.51 24.85 6.42
CA PRO A 360 -10.56 23.56 5.73
C PRO A 360 -11.82 23.43 4.85
N GLY A 361 -11.66 23.71 3.56
CA GLY A 361 -12.53 23.21 2.49
C GLY A 361 -11.81 22.17 1.65
N SER A 362 -12.55 21.22 1.06
CA SER A 362 -12.00 20.33 0.02
C SER A 362 -11.47 21.18 -1.13
N PRO A 363 -10.18 21.07 -1.51
CA PRO A 363 -9.67 21.74 -2.72
C PRO A 363 -10.46 21.28 -3.95
N GLN A 364 -10.37 22.01 -5.06
CA GLN A 364 -10.94 21.58 -6.35
C GLN A 364 -9.88 21.58 -7.44
N ALA A 365 -10.09 20.78 -8.49
CA ALA A 365 -9.17 20.65 -9.62
C ALA A 365 -9.90 20.91 -10.93
N TYR A 366 -9.25 21.66 -11.83
CA TYR A 366 -9.81 22.14 -13.08
C TYR A 366 -8.78 22.04 -14.21
N LEU A 367 -9.23 22.00 -15.46
CA LEU A 367 -8.35 22.08 -16.63
C LEU A 367 -8.10 23.55 -17.00
N GLY A 368 -6.93 24.10 -16.71
CA GLY A 368 -6.49 25.39 -17.25
C GLY A 368 -6.21 25.27 -18.75
N ARG A 369 -6.66 26.25 -19.55
CA ARG A 369 -6.56 26.25 -21.02
C ARG A 369 -5.88 27.53 -21.52
N PRO A 370 -4.79 27.47 -22.31
CA PRO A 370 -4.17 28.65 -22.90
C PRO A 370 -5.15 29.44 -23.77
N GLY A 371 -5.16 30.76 -23.63
CA GLY A 371 -6.11 31.63 -24.33
C GLY A 371 -7.49 31.68 -23.68
N PHE A 372 -7.67 31.13 -22.48
CA PHE A 372 -8.90 31.20 -21.71
C PHE A 372 -8.65 31.65 -20.27
N ILE A 373 -9.71 32.20 -19.66
CA ILE A 373 -9.81 32.49 -18.23
C ILE A 373 -10.78 31.46 -17.65
N LEU A 374 -10.29 30.60 -16.76
CA LEU A 374 -11.12 29.75 -15.90
C LEU A 374 -11.76 30.62 -14.79
N HIS A 375 -13.05 30.46 -14.57
CA HIS A 375 -13.81 31.16 -13.55
C HIS A 375 -14.11 30.26 -12.34
N ILE A 376 -13.73 30.70 -11.15
CA ILE A 376 -14.03 30.03 -9.89
C ILE A 376 -15.21 30.75 -9.24
N LYS A 377 -16.42 30.20 -9.40
CA LYS A 377 -17.69 30.89 -9.08
C LYS A 377 -18.50 30.29 -7.93
N ASP A 378 -18.31 29.01 -7.62
CA ASP A 378 -19.15 28.29 -6.66
C ASP A 378 -18.27 27.43 -5.76
N TRP A 379 -18.30 27.67 -4.44
CA TRP A 379 -17.70 26.77 -3.45
C TRP A 379 -18.82 26.14 -2.64
N ARG A 380 -19.12 24.87 -2.95
CA ARG A 380 -20.02 24.05 -2.13
C ARG A 380 -19.16 23.05 -1.36
N PRO A 381 -19.19 23.04 -0.01
CA PRO A 381 -18.73 21.87 0.71
C PRO A 381 -19.57 20.69 0.24
N SER A 382 -18.94 19.56 -0.07
CA SER A 382 -19.67 18.33 -0.36
C SER A 382 -20.42 17.91 0.90
N GLU A 383 -21.75 18.02 0.89
CA GLU A 383 -22.58 17.30 1.84
C GLU A 383 -22.26 15.81 1.68
N ALA A 384 -21.92 15.17 2.79
CA ALA A 384 -21.59 13.75 2.80
C ALA A 384 -22.87 12.95 3.03
N ASP A 385 -23.30 12.21 2.00
CA ASP A 385 -24.14 11.01 2.13
C ASP A 385 -23.29 9.79 2.53
#